data_AF-A0A5B9WFL6-F1
#
_entry.id   AF-A0A5B9WFL6-F1
#
_cell.length_a   1.000
_cell.length_b   1.000
_cell.length_c   1.000
_cell.angle_alpha   90.00
_cell.angle_beta   90.00
_cell.angle_gamma   90.00
#
_symmetry.space_group_name_H-M   'P 1'
#
loop_
_entity.id
_entity.type
_entity.pdbx_description
1 polymer ?
#
loop_
_entity_poly.entity_id
_entity_poly.type
_entity_poly.pdbx_seq_one_letter_code
_entity_poly.pdbx_strand_id
1 'polypeptide(L)'
;MAIGNFKFYGASQVALSRHGRRGDYYLGSITGDHFADPEFAQRLARIEHRLCARLGLENLTVYWSQAETRIPKTRSPEQRFATAVKKATNKAEKRKAFIIASNLIFADEFLQQEEDALEIRVGQLRQRYGVK
;
A
#
# COMPACT_ATOMS: atom_id res chain seq x y z
N MET A 1 -16.34 5.98 17.87
CA MET A 1 -14.93 5.57 17.65
C MET A 1 -14.82 4.11 18.08
N ALA A 2 -14.90 3.17 17.13
CA ALA A 2 -14.88 1.74 17.47
C ALA A 2 -13.43 1.31 17.72
N ILE A 3 -13.04 1.25 18.99
CA ILE A 3 -11.83 0.56 19.44
C ILE A 3 -12.19 -0.92 19.45
N GLY A 4 -11.86 -1.64 18.38
CA GLY A 4 -12.16 -3.06 18.24
C GLY A 4 -10.97 -3.81 17.67
N ASN A 5 -10.65 -4.96 18.26
CA ASN A 5 -9.78 -5.94 17.61
C ASN A 5 -10.56 -6.56 16.45
N PHE A 6 -10.05 -6.43 15.23
CA PHE A 6 -10.63 -7.04 14.05
C PHE A 6 -9.91 -8.35 13.75
N LYS A 7 -10.68 -9.38 13.44
CA LYS A 7 -10.19 -10.69 13.02
C LYS A 7 -9.91 -10.63 11.52
N PHE A 8 -8.70 -10.92 11.06
CA PHE A 8 -8.37 -11.05 9.64
C PHE A 8 -7.97 -12.49 9.34
N TYR A 9 -8.01 -12.90 8.09
CA TYR A 9 -7.40 -14.17 7.67
C TYR A 9 -6.09 -13.87 6.97
N GLY A 10 -5.01 -14.48 7.44
CA GLY A 10 -3.68 -14.31 6.88
C GLY A 10 -3.08 -15.64 6.43
N ALA A 11 -2.38 -15.62 5.30
CA ALA A 11 -1.49 -16.70 4.90
C ALA A 11 -0.07 -16.34 5.34
N SER A 12 0.55 -17.17 6.19
CA SER A 12 1.93 -17.01 6.63
C SER A 12 2.82 -18.04 5.95
N GLN A 13 3.99 -17.61 5.48
CA GLN A 13 4.98 -18.51 4.86
C GLN A 13 5.72 -19.36 5.89
N VAL A 14 5.63 -19.05 7.20
CA VAL A 14 6.30 -19.79 8.29
C VAL A 14 5.47 -19.67 9.58
N ALA A 15 5.45 -20.74 10.39
CA ALA A 15 4.73 -20.89 11.65
C ALA A 15 4.56 -19.59 12.48
N LEU A 16 3.30 -19.19 12.69
CA LEU A 16 2.73 -18.45 13.83
C LEU A 16 3.72 -17.66 14.72
N SER A 17 4.45 -16.71 14.16
CA SER A 17 5.10 -15.69 14.98
C SER A 17 4.10 -14.55 15.19
N ARG A 18 3.72 -14.30 16.46
CA ARG A 18 2.74 -13.29 16.93
C ARG A 18 3.02 -11.83 16.50
N HIS A 19 4.02 -11.61 15.66
CA HIS A 19 4.38 -10.31 15.13
C HIS A 19 4.44 -10.41 13.61
N GLY A 20 3.33 -10.01 12.97
CA GLY A 20 3.20 -10.06 11.52
C GLY A 20 4.38 -9.40 10.84
N ARG A 21 5.06 -10.16 9.97
CA ARG A 21 6.19 -9.65 9.18
C ARG A 21 5.65 -9.00 7.91
N ARG A 22 6.48 -8.20 7.25
CA ARG A 22 6.20 -7.55 5.95
C ARG A 22 5.84 -8.49 4.79
N GLY A 23 5.77 -9.81 5.01
CA GLY A 23 5.41 -10.84 4.02
C GLY A 23 4.00 -11.42 4.16
N ASP A 24 3.22 -10.97 5.13
CA ASP A 24 1.89 -11.54 5.40
C ASP A 24 0.82 -10.91 4.49
N TYR A 25 -0.02 -11.74 3.90
CA TYR A 25 -1.15 -11.30 3.08
C TYR A 25 -2.44 -11.43 3.87
N TYR A 26 -3.16 -10.31 4.06
CA TYR A 26 -4.40 -10.27 4.81
C TYR A 26 -5.61 -10.14 3.88
N LEU A 27 -6.63 -10.96 4.10
CA LEU A 27 -7.98 -10.73 3.57
C LEU A 27 -8.84 -10.08 4.65
N GLY A 28 -9.54 -9.00 4.29
CA GLY A 28 -10.37 -8.23 5.20
C GLY A 28 -11.48 -9.07 5.84
N SER A 29 -11.70 -8.90 7.15
CA SER A 29 -13.02 -9.17 7.75
C SER A 29 -13.49 -7.90 8.46
N ILE A 30 -14.73 -7.52 8.15
CA ILE A 30 -15.49 -6.59 8.97
C ILE A 30 -16.69 -7.40 9.45
N THR A 31 -16.49 -8.06 10.59
CA THR A 31 -17.50 -8.69 11.46
C THR A 31 -18.35 -9.83 10.88
N GLY A 32 -18.14 -11.04 11.43
CA GLY A 32 -19.16 -12.11 11.50
C GLY A 32 -19.10 -13.16 10.37
N ASP A 33 -18.90 -14.43 10.73
CA ASP A 33 -19.30 -15.66 10.02
C ASP A 33 -19.04 -15.83 8.50
N HIS A 34 -18.20 -15.03 7.86
CA HIS A 34 -17.91 -15.19 6.42
C HIS A 34 -17.12 -16.46 6.07
N PHE A 35 -16.61 -17.25 7.03
CA PHE A 35 -15.98 -18.53 6.69
C PHE A 35 -16.98 -19.54 6.10
N ALA A 36 -18.27 -19.36 6.39
CA ALA A 36 -19.35 -20.14 5.79
C ALA A 36 -19.90 -19.51 4.49
N ASP A 37 -19.41 -18.35 4.07
CA ASP A 37 -19.84 -17.66 2.85
C ASP A 37 -19.14 -18.25 1.61
N PRO A 38 -19.88 -18.84 0.66
CA PRO A 38 -19.31 -19.41 -0.56
C PRO A 38 -18.56 -18.40 -1.43
N GLU A 39 -19.01 -17.14 -1.46
CA GLU A 39 -18.36 -16.09 -2.26
C GLU A 39 -17.00 -15.73 -1.65
N PHE A 40 -16.94 -15.68 -0.32
CA PHE A 40 -15.71 -15.45 0.43
C PHE A 40 -14.71 -16.59 0.22
N ALA A 41 -15.16 -17.85 0.27
CA ALA A 41 -14.32 -19.02 0.03
C ALA A 41 -13.70 -19.01 -1.38
N GLN A 42 -14.48 -18.64 -2.40
CA GLN A 42 -13.96 -18.50 -3.78
C GLN A 42 -12.92 -17.39 -3.89
N ARG A 43 -13.14 -16.25 -3.23
CA ARG A 43 -12.16 -15.14 -3.20
C ARG A 43 -10.86 -15.56 -2.51
N LEU A 44 -10.94 -16.30 -1.40
CA LEU A 44 -9.79 -16.87 -0.72
C LEU A 44 -9.00 -17.82 -1.63
N ALA A 45 -9.67 -18.77 -2.30
CA ALA A 45 -9.03 -19.73 -3.18
C ALA A 45 -8.27 -19.05 -4.34
N ARG A 46 -8.83 -17.98 -4.92
CA ARG A 46 -8.14 -17.19 -5.97
C ARG A 46 -6.88 -16.51 -5.45
N ILE A 47 -6.91 -15.99 -4.23
CA ILE A 47 -5.76 -15.34 -3.61
C ILE A 47 -4.70 -16.38 -3.27
N GLU A 48 -5.11 -17.50 -2.68
CA GLU A 48 -4.24 -18.63 -2.35
C GLU A 48 -3.48 -19.13 -3.58
N HIS A 49 -4.18 -19.45 -4.67
CA HIS A 49 -3.56 -19.91 -5.90
C HIS A 49 -2.51 -18.91 -6.43
N ARG A 50 -2.84 -17.61 -6.43
CA ARG A 50 -1.89 -16.57 -6.88
C ARG A 50 -0.66 -16.48 -5.98
N LEU A 51 -0.83 -16.67 -4.67
CA LEU A 51 0.28 -16.63 -3.72
C LEU A 51 1.16 -17.88 -3.82
N CYS A 52 0.55 -19.06 -3.93
CA CYS A 52 1.27 -20.32 -4.11
C CYS A 52 2.13 -20.29 -5.37
N ALA A 53 1.56 -19.87 -6.51
CA ALA A 53 2.31 -19.73 -7.76
C ALA A 53 3.46 -18.72 -7.64
N ARG A 54 3.22 -17.57 -6.99
CA ARG A 54 4.24 -16.53 -6.83
C ARG A 54 5.39 -16.95 -5.90
N LEU A 55 5.10 -17.76 -4.89
CA LEU A 55 6.04 -18.16 -3.85
C LEU A 55 6.61 -19.58 -4.07
N GLY A 56 6.19 -20.27 -5.13
CA GLY A 56 6.59 -21.66 -5.40
C GLY A 56 6.09 -22.66 -4.35
N LEU A 57 4.91 -22.42 -3.77
CA LEU A 57 4.32 -23.24 -2.69
C LEU A 57 3.27 -24.24 -3.21
N GLU A 58 3.24 -24.52 -4.51
CA GLU A 58 2.18 -25.33 -5.16
C GLU A 58 2.07 -26.75 -4.59
N ASN A 59 3.16 -27.29 -4.04
CA ASN A 59 3.22 -28.63 -3.46
C ASN A 59 3.04 -28.64 -1.92
N LEU A 60 2.74 -27.49 -1.32
CA LEU A 60 2.60 -27.34 0.12
C LEU A 60 1.14 -27.10 0.50
N THR A 61 0.70 -27.73 1.58
CA THR A 61 -0.62 -27.43 2.14
C THR A 61 -0.59 -26.06 2.82
N VAL A 62 -1.39 -25.14 2.32
CA VAL A 62 -1.52 -23.78 2.87
C VAL A 62 -2.73 -23.75 3.79
N TYR A 63 -2.54 -23.18 4.98
CA TYR A 63 -3.60 -22.99 5.96
C TYR A 63 -3.79 -21.50 6.24
N TRP A 64 -5.05 -21.08 6.26
CA TRP A 64 -5.45 -19.74 6.67
C TRP A 64 -5.74 -19.73 8.17
N SER A 65 -5.11 -18.81 8.90
CA SER A 65 -5.38 -18.63 10.33
C SER A 65 -5.98 -17.27 10.61
N GLN A 66 -6.81 -17.20 11.65
CA GLN A 66 -7.29 -15.94 12.19
C GLN A 66 -6.11 -15.15 12.77
N ALA A 67 -5.80 -14.02 12.16
CA ALA A 67 -4.80 -13.08 12.62
C ALA A 67 -5.49 -11.89 13.30
N GLU A 68 -5.05 -11.56 14.52
CA GLU A 68 -5.38 -10.28 15.15
C GLU A 68 -4.39 -9.24 14.65
N THR A 69 -4.86 -8.29 13.85
CA THR A 69 -4.03 -7.16 13.43
C THR A 69 -4.49 -5.91 14.14
N ARG A 70 -3.54 -5.10 14.61
CA ARG A 70 -3.84 -3.74 15.07
C ARG A 70 -4.46 -2.96 13.91
N ILE A 71 -5.54 -2.22 14.16
CA ILE A 71 -6.13 -1.30 13.19
C ILE A 71 -4.99 -0.44 12.62
N PRO A 72 -4.71 -0.46 11.31
CA PRO A 72 -3.80 0.51 10.74
C PRO A 72 -4.39 1.88 11.03
N LYS A 73 -3.71 2.66 11.89
CA LYS A 73 -4.19 3.99 12.28
C LYS A 73 -4.53 4.74 11.01
N THR A 74 -5.81 5.10 10.86
CA THR A 74 -6.27 5.92 9.74
C THR A 74 -5.48 7.21 9.81
N ARG A 75 -4.62 7.43 8.80
CA ARG A 75 -3.80 8.64 8.74
C ARG A 75 -4.72 9.84 8.63
N SER A 76 -4.44 10.89 9.39
CA SER A 76 -5.15 12.16 9.23
C SER A 76 -4.99 12.67 7.78
N PRO A 77 -5.92 13.49 7.26
CA PRO A 77 -5.78 14.10 5.94
C PRO A 77 -4.42 14.79 5.76
N GLU A 78 -3.92 15.46 6.80
CA GLU A 78 -2.58 16.07 6.84
C GLU A 78 -1.44 15.06 6.70
N GLN A 79 -1.50 13.92 7.42
CA GLN A 79 -0.50 12.87 7.30
C GLN A 79 -0.52 12.20 5.92
N ARG A 80 -1.72 12.06 5.32
CA ARG A 80 -1.88 11.55 3.95
C ARG A 80 -1.30 12.53 2.93
N PHE A 81 -1.59 13.82 3.10
CA PHE A 81 -1.02 14.90 2.31
C PHE A 81 0.51 14.92 2.40
N ALA A 82 1.08 14.94 3.60
CA ALA A 82 2.53 14.93 3.80
C ALA A 82 3.20 13.72 3.13
N THR A 83 2.59 12.54 3.23
CA THR A 83 3.08 11.34 2.54
C THR A 83 3.02 11.50 1.01
N ALA A 84 1.94 12.07 0.50
CA ALA A 84 1.75 12.29 -0.94
C ALA A 84 2.72 13.34 -1.50
N VAL A 85 2.93 14.44 -0.78
CA VAL A 85 3.93 15.47 -1.12
C VAL A 85 5.31 14.85 -1.14
N LYS A 86 5.71 14.10 -0.11
CA LYS A 86 7.01 13.40 -0.09
C LYS A 86 7.22 12.46 -1.28
N LYS A 87 6.16 11.80 -1.74
CA LYS A 87 6.24 10.94 -2.95
C LYS A 87 6.38 11.77 -4.22
N ALA A 88 5.68 12.90 -4.32
CA ALA A 88 5.77 13.80 -5.47
C ALA A 88 7.16 14.45 -5.56
N THR A 89 7.69 14.96 -4.44
CA THR A 89 9.03 15.55 -4.39
C THR A 89 10.10 14.52 -4.75
N ASN A 90 10.06 13.31 -4.17
CA ASN A 90 11.01 12.25 -4.52
C ASN A 90 10.96 11.86 -6.01
N LYS A 91 9.79 11.99 -6.66
CA LYS A 91 9.67 11.73 -8.09
C LYS A 91 10.25 12.88 -8.91
N ALA A 92 9.98 14.12 -8.52
CA ALA A 92 10.53 15.30 -9.16
C ALA A 92 12.07 15.33 -9.05
N GLU A 93 12.65 15.05 -7.88
CA GLU A 93 14.10 14.96 -7.69
C GLU A 93 14.77 13.95 -8.63
N LYS A 94 14.17 12.77 -8.79
CA LYS A 94 14.65 11.77 -9.76
C LYS A 94 14.58 12.29 -11.20
N ARG A 95 13.55 13.09 -11.52
CA ARG A 95 13.38 13.67 -12.85
C ARG A 95 14.39 14.79 -13.10
N LYS A 96 14.62 15.68 -12.12
CA LYS A 96 15.66 16.70 -12.17
C LYS A 96 17.05 16.10 -12.38
N ALA A 97 17.40 15.07 -11.62
CA ALA A 97 18.67 14.35 -11.80
C ALA A 97 18.81 13.77 -13.22
N PHE A 98 17.71 13.23 -13.78
CA PHE A 98 17.69 12.75 -15.16
C PHE A 98 17.86 13.89 -16.18
N ILE A 99 17.20 15.03 -15.99
CA ILE A 99 17.30 16.21 -16.87
C ILE A 99 18.75 16.69 -16.92
N ILE A 100 19.40 16.84 -15.76
CA ILE A 100 20.80 17.27 -15.66
C ILE A 100 21.73 16.30 -16.40
N ALA A 101 21.48 14.98 -16.28
CA ALA A 101 22.30 13.97 -16.93
C ALA A 101 22.08 13.85 -18.45
N SER A 102 20.92 14.27 -18.98
CA SER A 102 20.52 14.02 -20.37
C SER A 102 20.46 15.26 -21.25
N ASN A 103 20.29 16.47 -20.70
CA ASN A 103 20.04 17.69 -21.46
C ASN A 103 20.96 18.84 -20.99
N LEU A 104 22.23 18.82 -21.40
CA LEU A 104 23.22 19.82 -20.97
C LEU A 104 22.94 21.26 -21.42
N ILE A 105 22.22 21.46 -22.53
CA ILE A 105 22.05 22.79 -23.16
C ILE A 105 20.76 23.49 -22.68
N PHE A 106 19.73 22.72 -22.30
CA PHE A 106 18.42 23.24 -21.88
C PHE A 106 18.02 22.76 -20.47
N ALA A 107 18.99 22.35 -19.65
CA ALA A 107 18.74 21.84 -18.31
C ALA A 107 17.90 22.85 -17.50
N ASP A 108 18.23 24.13 -17.59
CA ASP A 108 17.60 25.17 -16.78
C ASP A 108 16.10 25.34 -17.08
N GLU A 109 15.70 25.41 -18.36
CA GLU A 109 14.29 25.49 -18.75
C GLU A 109 13.50 24.25 -18.31
N PHE A 110 14.07 23.05 -18.50
CA PHE A 110 13.40 21.81 -18.10
C PHE A 110 13.33 21.64 -16.58
N LEU A 111 14.34 22.10 -15.85
CA LEU A 111 14.33 22.10 -14.39
C LEU A 111 13.24 23.04 -13.86
N GLN A 112 13.11 24.22 -14.46
CA GLN A 112 12.10 25.19 -14.07
C GLN A 112 10.68 24.68 -14.37
N GLN A 113 10.47 24.07 -15.54
CA GLN A 113 9.19 23.40 -15.85
C GLN A 113 8.83 22.28 -14.86
N GLU A 114 9.82 21.51 -14.40
CA GLU A 114 9.58 20.44 -13.40
C GLU A 114 9.27 21.01 -12.01
N GLU A 115 9.82 22.18 -11.66
CA GLU A 115 9.47 22.90 -10.43
C GLU A 115 8.03 23.43 -10.46
N ASP A 116 7.64 24.09 -11.55
CA ASP A 116 6.26 24.57 -11.74
C ASP A 116 5.26 23.39 -11.70
N ALA A 117 5.60 22.28 -12.37
CA ALA A 117 4.79 21.08 -12.37
C ALA A 117 4.64 20.45 -10.97
N LEU A 118 5.71 20.49 -10.16
CA LEU A 118 5.67 20.02 -8.78
C LEU A 118 4.76 20.93 -7.93
N GLU A 119 4.85 22.24 -8.08
CA GLU A 119 4.03 23.21 -7.34
C GLU A 119 2.53 23.02 -7.65
N ILE A 120 2.17 22.95 -8.93
CA ILE A 120 0.79 22.66 -9.38
C ILE A 120 0.30 21.35 -8.76
N ARG A 121 1.13 20.31 -8.76
CA ARG A 121 0.78 19.00 -8.22
C ARG A 121 0.60 19.03 -6.71
N VAL A 122 1.42 19.78 -5.98
CA VAL A 122 1.26 19.97 -4.53
C VAL A 122 -0.05 20.74 -4.24
N GLY A 123 -0.39 21.75 -5.04
CA GLY A 123 -1.67 22.46 -4.95
C GLY A 123 -2.88 21.53 -5.14
N GLN A 124 -2.86 20.69 -6.17
CA GLN A 124 -3.90 19.67 -6.41
C GLN A 124 -4.00 18.66 -5.25
N LEU A 125 -2.86 18.21 -4.70
CA LEU A 125 -2.86 17.31 -3.54
C LEU A 125 -3.46 17.99 -2.30
N ARG A 126 -3.19 19.28 -2.10
CA ARG A 126 -3.74 20.06 -0.99
C ARG A 126 -5.27 20.12 -1.09
N GLN A 127 -5.82 20.42 -2.27
CA GLN A 127 -7.26 20.39 -2.54
C GLN A 127 -7.86 19.00 -2.32
N ARG A 128 -7.22 17.95 -2.87
CA ARG A 128 -7.69 16.56 -2.77
C ARG A 128 -7.80 16.06 -1.33
N TYR A 129 -6.89 16.49 -0.46
CA TYR A 129 -6.88 16.08 0.94
C TYR A 129 -7.56 17.09 1.89
N GLY A 130 -8.09 18.21 1.38
CA GLY A 130 -8.79 19.21 2.18
C GLY A 130 -7.94 19.84 3.28
N VAL A 131 -6.62 19.93 3.06
CA VAL A 131 -5.68 20.56 4.01
C VAL A 131 -5.69 22.06 3.72
N LYS A 132 -5.98 22.89 4.75
CA LYS A 132 -5.96 24.35 4.64
C LYS A 132 -4.54 24.89 4.57
#